data_AF-A0AAN6LB55-F1
#
_entry.id   AF-A0AAN6LB55-F1
#
_cell.length_a   1.000
_cell.length_b   1.000
_cell.length_c   1.000
_cell.angle_alpha   90.00
_cell.angle_beta   90.00
_cell.angle_gamma   90.00
#
_symmetry.space_group_name_H-M   'P 1'
#
loop_
_entity.id
_entity.type
_entity.pdbx_description
1 polymer ?
#
loop_
_entity_poly.entity_id
_entity_poly.type
_entity_poly.pdbx_seq_one_letter_code
_entity_poly.pdbx_strand_id
1 'polypeptide(L)'
;MARFPDEPSHEQQETLRSYIYLFSRLYPCGECASHFQSHLAKFPPQVSSRSAAAAWACHVHNEVNKMLHKDIFDCSKIGDFYDCGCAHDEEGEGAGGQGAAGKQAQGAPPGKEEMDESSKRKVPQDGTTSNPDTSPPVEINAEPQTNG
;
A
#
# COMPACT_ATOMS: atom_id res chain seq x y z
N MET A 1 -0.83 1.99 5.29
CA MET A 1 -0.66 3.05 6.31
C MET A 1 -0.93 2.59 7.74
N ALA A 2 -1.59 1.44 7.97
CA ALA A 2 -1.97 0.97 9.30
C ALA A 2 -0.82 0.81 10.31
N ARG A 3 0.42 0.56 9.87
CA ARG A 3 1.60 0.41 10.75
C ARG A 3 2.39 1.71 10.98
N PHE A 4 1.94 2.84 10.42
CA PHE A 4 2.59 4.13 10.69
C PHE A 4 2.45 4.50 12.18
N PRO A 5 3.38 5.24 12.80
CA PRO A 5 3.27 5.59 14.22
C PRO A 5 2.08 6.51 14.51
N ASP A 6 1.50 6.39 15.71
CA ASP A 6 0.48 7.33 16.18
C ASP A 6 1.07 8.73 16.39
N GLU A 7 2.29 8.80 16.93
CA GLU A 7 3.07 10.02 17.14
C GLU A 7 4.37 10.00 16.33
N PRO A 8 4.33 10.29 15.01
CA PRO A 8 5.50 10.20 14.14
C PRO A 8 6.47 11.38 14.35
N SER A 9 7.77 11.08 14.36
CA SER A 9 8.82 12.09 14.30
C SER A 9 8.75 12.89 13.00
N HIS A 10 9.33 14.10 12.98
CA HIS A 10 9.37 14.91 11.75
C HIS A 10 10.00 14.16 10.56
N GLU A 11 11.05 13.38 10.83
CA GLU A 11 11.67 12.51 9.83
C GLU A 11 10.67 11.48 9.29
N GLN A 12 9.97 10.75 10.16
CA GLN A 12 8.98 9.73 9.73
C GLN A 12 7.84 10.34 8.91
N GLN A 13 7.38 11.54 9.28
CA GLN A 13 6.38 12.27 8.50
C GLN A 13 6.89 12.58 7.09
N GLU A 14 8.12 13.09 6.97
CA GLU A 14 8.71 13.43 5.69
C GLU A 14 9.04 12.18 4.86
N THR A 15 9.51 11.11 5.49
CA THR A 15 9.72 9.81 4.84
C THR A 15 8.43 9.29 4.22
N LEU A 16 7.31 9.29 4.97
CA LEU A 16 6.04 8.81 4.44
C LEU A 16 5.52 9.71 3.30
N ARG A 17 5.63 11.03 3.46
CA ARG A 17 5.25 11.99 2.42
C ARG A 17 6.03 11.74 1.13
N SER A 18 7.35 11.67 1.24
CA SER A 18 8.25 11.40 0.12
C SER A 18 7.96 10.04 -0.52
N TYR A 19 7.79 8.99 0.28
CA TYR A 19 7.43 7.65 -0.20
C TYR A 19 6.18 7.68 -1.07
N ILE A 20 5.12 8.38 -0.68
CA ILE A 20 3.86 8.43 -1.45
C ILE A 20 4.05 9.12 -2.81
N TYR A 21 4.77 10.24 -2.84
CA TYR A 21 5.06 10.92 -4.10
C TYR A 21 5.96 10.08 -5.01
N LEU A 22 6.97 9.40 -4.45
CA LEU A 22 7.82 8.48 -5.22
C LEU A 22 7.03 7.27 -5.74
N PHE A 23 6.18 6.69 -4.90
CA PHE A 23 5.29 5.60 -5.29
C PHE A 23 4.39 6.01 -6.46
N SER A 24 3.87 7.24 -6.47
CA SER A 24 3.04 7.73 -7.58
C SER A 24 3.78 7.84 -8.91
N ARG A 25 5.10 8.07 -8.88
CA ARG A 25 5.95 8.16 -10.07
C ARG A 25 6.38 6.78 -10.58
N LEU A 26 6.53 5.83 -9.66
CA LEU A 26 7.06 4.49 -9.94
C LEU A 26 5.96 3.44 -10.10
N TYR A 27 4.69 3.82 -10.01
CA TYR A 27 3.58 2.89 -10.15
C TYR A 27 3.59 2.26 -11.56
N PRO A 28 3.57 0.91 -11.70
CA PRO A 28 3.80 0.21 -12.97
C PRO A 28 2.58 0.21 -13.91
N CYS A 29 1.97 1.38 -14.08
CA CYS A 29 0.89 1.68 -15.02
C CYS A 29 0.90 3.19 -15.28
N GLY A 30 1.26 3.62 -16.49
CA GLY A 30 1.47 5.05 -16.81
C GLY A 30 0.23 5.93 -16.62
N GLU A 31 -0.92 5.47 -17.09
CA GLU A 31 -2.19 6.18 -16.91
C GLU A 31 -2.60 6.24 -15.43
N CYS A 32 -2.52 5.12 -14.72
CA CYS A 32 -2.82 5.04 -13.30
C CYS A 32 -1.92 5.99 -12.48
N ALA A 33 -0.62 6.04 -12.80
CA ALA A 33 0.36 6.92 -12.18
C ALA A 33 0.02 8.40 -12.39
N SER A 34 -0.36 8.78 -13.62
CA SER A 34 -0.75 10.16 -13.96
C SER A 34 -2.03 10.59 -13.23
N HIS A 35 -3.05 9.72 -13.19
CA HIS A 35 -4.27 9.97 -12.43
C HIS A 35 -3.99 10.08 -10.93
N PHE A 36 -3.17 9.18 -10.37
CA PHE A 36 -2.83 9.23 -8.95
C PHE A 36 -2.07 10.51 -8.59
N GLN A 37 -1.12 10.97 -9.42
CA GLN A 37 -0.45 12.26 -9.25
C GLN A 37 -1.45 13.44 -9.26
N SER A 38 -2.46 13.39 -10.13
CA SER A 38 -3.54 14.38 -10.16
C SER A 38 -4.39 14.38 -8.89
N HIS A 39 -4.64 13.19 -8.30
CA HIS A 39 -5.28 13.08 -6.99
C HIS A 39 -4.39 13.63 -5.87
N LEU A 40 -3.08 13.35 -5.88
CA LEU A 40 -2.14 13.87 -4.88
C LEU A 40 -2.03 15.40 -4.89
N ALA A 41 -2.23 16.05 -6.03
CA ALA A 41 -2.27 17.51 -6.12
C ALA A 41 -3.51 18.11 -5.41
N LYS A 42 -4.63 17.39 -5.39
CA LYS A 42 -5.88 17.81 -4.74
C LYS A 42 -5.96 17.39 -3.27
N PHE A 43 -5.43 16.20 -2.99
CA PHE A 43 -5.53 15.52 -1.69
C PHE A 43 -4.11 15.12 -1.23
N PRO A 44 -3.30 16.09 -0.78
CA PRO A 44 -1.93 15.81 -0.36
C PRO A 44 -1.90 14.86 0.84
N PRO A 45 -0.85 14.02 0.98
CA PRO A 45 -0.72 13.07 2.07
C PRO A 45 -0.86 13.68 3.46
N GLN A 46 -1.75 13.13 4.26
CA GLN A 46 -1.86 13.46 5.68
C GLN A 46 -0.97 12.50 6.47
N VAL A 47 0.08 13.03 7.10
CA VAL A 47 1.13 12.21 7.73
C VAL A 47 1.33 12.56 9.21
N SER A 48 0.40 13.29 9.81
CA SER A 48 0.52 13.75 11.21
C SER A 48 0.39 12.62 12.24
N SER A 49 -0.26 11.51 11.88
CA SER A 49 -0.48 10.34 12.72
C SER A 49 -0.88 9.13 11.89
N ARG A 50 -0.90 7.94 12.50
CA ARG A 50 -1.44 6.71 11.90
C ARG A 50 -2.86 6.90 11.39
N SER A 51 -3.75 7.43 12.23
CA SER A 51 -5.17 7.62 11.90
C SER A 51 -5.34 8.58 10.73
N ALA A 52 -4.60 9.69 10.71
CA ALA A 52 -4.62 10.65 9.60
C ALA A 52 -4.14 10.00 8.29
N ALA A 53 -3.03 9.25 8.33
CA ALA A 53 -2.49 8.56 7.15
C ALA A 53 -3.41 7.46 6.62
N ALA A 54 -4.01 6.66 7.52
CA ALA A 54 -4.96 5.61 7.14
C ALA A 54 -6.26 6.19 6.57
N ALA A 55 -6.84 7.21 7.21
CA ALA A 55 -8.04 7.87 6.72
C ALA A 55 -7.80 8.55 5.35
N TRP A 56 -6.68 9.24 5.19
CA TRP A 56 -6.29 9.83 3.90
C TRP A 56 -6.14 8.76 2.81
N ALA A 57 -5.45 7.65 3.10
CA ALA A 57 -5.27 6.58 2.13
C ALA A 57 -6.61 5.96 1.71
N CYS A 58 -7.52 5.74 2.67
CA CYS A 58 -8.87 5.27 2.38
C CYS A 58 -9.65 6.26 1.49
N HIS A 59 -9.60 7.55 1.81
CA HIS A 59 -10.27 8.58 1.04
C HIS A 59 -9.78 8.59 -0.41
N VAL A 60 -8.46 8.62 -0.64
CA VAL A 60 -7.90 8.63 -2.01
C VAL A 60 -8.18 7.32 -2.76
N HIS A 61 -8.19 6.17 -2.06
CA HIS A 61 -8.62 4.91 -2.68
C HIS A 61 -10.08 4.98 -3.14
N ASN A 62 -10.95 5.62 -2.35
CA ASN A 62 -12.34 5.83 -2.72
C ASN A 62 -12.51 6.83 -3.88
N GLU A 63 -11.64 7.81 -4.04
CA GLU A 63 -11.65 8.66 -5.24
C GLU A 63 -11.36 7.85 -6.51
N VAL A 64 -10.45 6.88 -6.43
CA VAL A 64 -10.21 5.92 -7.53
C VAL A 64 -11.43 5.01 -7.73
N ASN A 65 -12.05 4.51 -6.66
CA ASN A 65 -13.29 3.71 -6.77
C ASN A 65 -14.41 4.48 -7.48
N LYS A 66 -14.62 5.75 -7.14
CA LYS A 66 -15.60 6.63 -7.82
C LYS A 66 -15.29 6.75 -9.32
N MET A 67 -14.03 7.01 -9.66
CA MET A 67 -13.58 7.12 -11.05
C MET A 67 -13.83 5.83 -11.84
N LEU A 68 -13.68 4.67 -11.20
CA LEU A 68 -13.87 3.36 -11.80
C LEU A 68 -15.28 2.77 -11.62
N HIS A 69 -16.23 3.54 -11.09
CA HIS A 69 -17.60 3.11 -10.77
C HIS A 69 -17.66 1.84 -9.89
N LYS A 70 -16.80 1.77 -8.88
CA LYS A 70 -16.77 0.73 -7.85
C LYS A 70 -17.46 1.19 -6.57
N ASP A 71 -17.81 0.22 -5.72
CA ASP A 71 -18.38 0.50 -4.41
C ASP A 71 -17.43 1.33 -3.53
N ILE A 72 -18.03 2.19 -2.71
CA ILE A 72 -17.30 3.05 -1.78
C ILE A 72 -17.05 2.27 -0.50
N PHE A 73 -15.78 2.21 -0.08
CA PHE A 73 -15.41 1.62 1.19
C PHE A 73 -15.75 2.57 2.34
N ASP A 74 -16.36 2.04 3.40
CA ASP A 74 -16.61 2.78 4.64
C ASP A 74 -15.30 2.96 5.42
N CYS A 75 -14.72 4.16 5.34
CA CYS A 75 -13.44 4.46 5.98
C CYS A 75 -13.46 4.34 7.52
N SER A 76 -14.63 4.28 8.17
CA SER A 76 -14.70 4.01 9.61
C SER A 76 -14.18 2.60 9.97
N LYS A 77 -14.22 1.67 9.00
CA LYS A 77 -13.77 0.27 9.15
C LYS A 77 -12.30 0.06 8.78
N ILE A 78 -11.56 1.12 8.44
CA ILE A 78 -10.19 0.99 7.92
C ILE A 78 -9.22 0.39 8.95
N GLY A 79 -9.42 0.69 10.24
CA GLY A 79 -8.58 0.18 11.34
C GLY A 79 -8.75 -1.32 11.57
N ASP A 80 -9.97 -1.83 11.41
CA ASP A 80 -10.27 -3.26 11.54
C ASP A 80 -9.86 -4.05 10.29
N PHE A 81 -10.01 -3.43 9.11
CA PHE A 81 -9.73 -4.09 7.83
C PHE A 81 -8.22 -4.28 7.59
N TYR A 82 -7.41 -3.29 7.95
CA TYR A 82 -5.96 -3.39 7.88
C TYR A 82 -5.37 -3.42 9.29
N ASP A 83 -5.03 -4.62 9.76
CA ASP A 83 -4.45 -4.83 11.08
C ASP A 83 -3.22 -3.93 11.31
N CYS A 84 -3.37 -3.01 12.28
CA CYS A 84 -2.29 -2.15 12.71
C CYS A 84 -1.27 -2.89 13.59
N GLY A 85 -1.56 -4.13 14.02
CA GLY A 85 -0.70 -4.90 14.90
C GLY A 85 -0.54 -4.29 16.29
N CYS A 86 -1.47 -3.42 16.70
CA CYS A 86 -1.43 -2.67 17.95
C CYS A 86 -2.20 -3.34 19.08
N ALA A 87 -2.57 -4.62 18.90
CA ALA A 87 -3.19 -5.37 19.97
C ALA A 87 -2.13 -5.70 21.02
N HIS A 88 -2.29 -5.07 22.19
CA HIS A 88 -1.59 -5.27 23.47
C HIS A 88 -0.36 -4.40 23.76
N ASP A 89 -0.58 -3.19 24.27
CA ASP A 89 0.38 -2.43 25.11
C ASP A 89 -0.34 -1.74 26.28
N GLU A 90 -1.31 -2.41 26.90
CA GLU A 90 -1.93 -1.93 28.15
C GLU A 90 -1.30 -2.68 29.34
N GLU A 91 0.02 -2.56 29.58
CA GLU A 91 0.68 -2.63 30.91
C GLU A 91 2.12 -2.05 30.85
N GLY A 92 2.32 -0.80 31.28
CA GLY A 92 3.53 -0.35 32.00
C GLY A 92 4.81 0.04 31.24
N GLU A 93 5.17 1.32 31.33
CA GLU A 93 6.51 1.96 31.33
C GLU A 93 7.75 1.20 30.79
N GLY A 94 8.48 1.83 29.85
CA GLY A 94 9.94 1.66 29.75
C GLY A 94 10.54 1.65 28.35
N ALA A 95 11.52 2.52 28.13
CA ALA A 95 12.26 2.71 26.88
C ALA A 95 13.03 1.47 26.38
N GLY A 96 13.26 1.43 25.05
CA GLY A 96 14.44 0.77 24.47
C GLY A 96 14.12 -0.36 23.49
N GLY A 97 14.41 -0.14 22.21
CA GLY A 97 14.17 -1.11 21.14
C GLY A 97 15.16 -2.27 21.10
N GLN A 98 14.73 -3.37 20.47
CA GLN A 98 15.46 -4.15 19.46
C GLN A 98 14.58 -5.36 19.07
N GLY A 99 14.56 -5.66 17.77
CA GLY A 99 13.81 -6.79 17.24
C GLY A 99 14.41 -8.14 17.64
N ALA A 100 13.58 -9.18 17.54
CA ALA A 100 13.87 -10.42 16.82
C ALA A 100 12.74 -11.45 16.99
N ALA A 101 12.59 -12.25 15.94
CA ALA A 101 12.11 -13.64 15.90
C ALA A 101 10.65 -13.93 16.25
N GLY A 102 9.93 -14.39 15.22
CA GLY A 102 8.50 -14.65 15.26
C GLY A 102 8.05 -15.97 15.86
N LYS A 103 6.74 -16.18 15.80
CA LYS A 103 6.07 -17.47 15.74
C LYS A 103 4.73 -17.31 15.03
N GLN A 104 4.40 -18.33 14.24
CA GLN A 104 3.20 -18.45 13.40
C GLN A 104 1.91 -18.27 14.20
N ALA A 105 0.96 -17.53 13.65
CA ALA A 105 -0.46 -17.68 13.98
C ALA A 105 -1.26 -17.63 12.67
N GLN A 106 -2.06 -18.67 12.49
CA GLN A 106 -2.96 -18.92 11.38
C GLN A 106 -4.23 -18.07 11.57
N GLY A 107 -4.76 -17.51 10.48
CA GLY A 107 -6.05 -16.83 10.50
C GLY A 107 -6.24 -15.90 9.30
N ALA A 108 -6.65 -16.46 8.17
CA ALA A 108 -7.14 -15.68 7.04
C ALA A 108 -8.55 -15.13 7.35
N PRO A 109 -8.90 -13.89 6.94
CA PRO A 109 -10.28 -13.43 7.03
C PRO A 109 -11.14 -14.13 5.96
N PRO A 110 -12.41 -14.46 6.27
CA PRO A 110 -13.29 -15.15 5.33
C PRO A 110 -13.88 -14.17 4.31
N GLY A 111 -14.10 -14.64 3.08
CA GLY A 111 -14.95 -13.97 2.10
C GLY A 111 -14.36 -13.88 0.68
N LYS A 112 -14.11 -15.03 0.04
CA LYS A 112 -14.19 -15.11 -1.42
C LYS A 112 -15.58 -15.66 -1.73
N GLU A 113 -16.48 -14.80 -2.20
CA GLU A 113 -17.65 -15.30 -2.93
C GLU A 113 -17.15 -15.82 -4.27
N GLU A 114 -17.44 -17.10 -4.55
CA GLU A 114 -17.09 -17.77 -5.79
C GLU A 114 -17.88 -17.16 -6.96
N MET A 115 -17.18 -16.78 -8.03
CA MET A 115 -17.82 -16.37 -9.28
C MET A 115 -17.69 -17.49 -10.32
N ASP A 116 -18.85 -17.94 -10.75
CA ASP A 116 -19.19 -19.04 -11.66
C ASP A 116 -18.37 -19.12 -12.98
N GLU A 117 -17.98 -20.35 -13.31
CA GLU A 117 -17.18 -20.77 -14.46
C GLU A 117 -18.02 -20.88 -15.75
N SER A 118 -18.73 -19.82 -16.15
CA SER A 118 -19.59 -19.88 -17.35
C SER A 118 -19.50 -18.67 -18.30
N SER A 119 -18.46 -17.84 -18.20
CA SER A 119 -18.25 -16.76 -19.19
C SER A 119 -16.80 -16.60 -19.63
N LYS A 120 -16.28 -17.63 -20.29
CA LYS A 120 -15.04 -17.54 -21.07
C LYS A 120 -15.38 -17.14 -22.51
N ARG A 121 -15.55 -15.85 -22.80
CA ARG A 121 -15.44 -15.35 -24.18
C ARG A 121 -13.97 -15.45 -24.60
N LYS A 122 -13.71 -16.16 -25.70
CA LYS A 122 -12.38 -16.21 -26.35
C LYS A 122 -12.02 -14.81 -26.85
N VAL A 123 -11.00 -14.21 -26.24
CA VAL A 123 -10.29 -13.05 -26.78
C VAL A 123 -9.25 -13.59 -27.77
N PRO A 124 -9.13 -13.06 -29.00
CA PRO A 124 -8.08 -13.46 -29.95
C PRO A 124 -6.70 -13.12 -29.38
N GLN A 125 -5.77 -14.08 -29.43
CA GLN A 125 -4.36 -13.84 -29.15
C GLN A 125 -3.72 -13.21 -30.39
N ASP A 126 -3.59 -11.89 -30.41
CA ASP A 126 -2.52 -11.24 -31.16
C ASP A 126 -1.40 -10.87 -30.18
N GLY A 127 -0.18 -11.26 -30.55
CA GLY A 127 0.90 -11.57 -29.64
C GLY A 127 1.56 -10.38 -28.94
N THR A 128 1.87 -10.61 -27.66
CA THR A 128 3.24 -10.64 -27.13
C THR A 128 3.15 -11.36 -25.80
N THR A 129 3.37 -12.67 -25.79
CA THR A 129 3.50 -13.45 -24.56
C THR A 129 4.93 -13.29 -24.06
N SER A 130 5.19 -12.29 -23.22
CA SER A 130 6.41 -12.33 -22.41
C SER A 130 6.23 -13.41 -21.36
N ASN A 131 6.87 -14.57 -21.57
CA ASN A 131 6.94 -15.62 -20.56
C ASN A 131 7.70 -15.09 -19.33
N PRO A 132 7.14 -15.14 -18.12
CA PRO A 132 7.81 -14.66 -16.91
C PRO A 132 9.06 -15.49 -16.54
N ASP A 133 9.18 -16.70 -17.09
CA ASP A 133 10.21 -17.69 -16.73
C ASP A 133 11.50 -17.60 -17.59
N THR A 134 11.59 -16.64 -18.51
CA THR A 134 12.77 -16.45 -19.38
C THR A 134 13.60 -15.22 -19.04
N SER A 135 13.32 -14.55 -17.93
CA SER A 135 14.15 -13.42 -17.50
C SER A 135 15.45 -13.94 -16.87
N PRO A 136 16.64 -13.51 -17.34
CA PRO A 136 17.88 -13.85 -16.66
C PRO A 136 17.86 -13.30 -15.22
N PRO A 137 18.60 -13.92 -14.28
CA PRO A 137 18.71 -13.40 -12.92
C PRO A 137 19.21 -11.96 -12.96
N VAL A 138 18.52 -11.07 -12.24
CA VAL A 138 18.92 -9.67 -12.10
C VAL A 138 20.17 -9.63 -11.22
N GLU A 139 21.30 -9.22 -11.79
CA GLU A 139 22.52 -8.95 -11.01
C GLU A 139 22.34 -7.67 -10.19
N ILE A 140 22.36 -7.82 -8.86
CA ILE A 140 22.32 -6.68 -7.93
C ILE A 140 23.74 -6.11 -7.84
N ASN A 141 23.99 -5.04 -8.60
CA ASN A 141 25.23 -4.30 -8.50
C ASN A 141 25.19 -3.35 -7.30
N ALA A 142 26.34 -3.13 -6.64
CA ALA A 142 26.45 -2.13 -5.59
C ALA A 142 26.08 -0.75 -6.17
N GLU A 143 25.28 0.02 -5.42
CA GLU A 143 24.96 1.40 -5.81
C GLU A 143 26.27 2.21 -5.94
N PRO A 144 26.43 2.99 -7.02
CA PRO A 144 27.62 3.81 -7.19
C PRO A 144 27.67 4.83 -6.05
N GLN A 145 28.81 4.88 -5.35
CA GLN A 145 29.06 5.85 -4.30
C GLN A 145 29.01 7.26 -4.92
N THR A 146 27.94 8.00 -4.68
CA THR A 146 27.86 9.41 -5.07
C THR A 146 28.70 10.20 -4.06
N ASN A 147 29.87 10.68 -4.47
CA ASN A 147 30.59 11.68 -3.68
C ASN A 147 29.76 12.96 -3.67
N GLY A 148 29.30 13.36 -2.49
CA GLY A 148 28.55 14.60 -2.25
C GLY A 148 29.39 15.85 -2.44
#